data_AF-A0A946ITF8-F1
#
_entry.id   AF-A0A946ITF8-F1
#
_cell.length_a   1.000
_cell.length_b   1.000
_cell.length_c   1.000
_cell.angle_alpha   90.00
_cell.angle_beta   90.00
_cell.angle_gamma   90.00
#
_symmetry.space_group_name_H-M   'P 1'
#
loop_
_entity.id
_entity.type
_entity.pdbx_description
1 polymer ?
#
loop_
_entity_poly.entity_id
_entity_poly.type
_entity_poly.pdbx_seq_one_letter_code
_entity_poly.pdbx_strand_id
1 'polypeptide(L)'
;MSSSNSKLGTKLLFLALYVLILIPGKPALAADICIDGLKELQGSQGVIQDKGGIWGYLEQSKSLRSESLLGLQIDGKLQRLISTFENLCSEGKIPTASLHSQILGLIGDARMVFNRSGDRRKKEVFLESLKTLHKNINELLEKLPS
;
A
#
# COMPACT_ATOMS: atom_id res chain seq x y z
N MET A 1 -11.98 65.70 7.31
CA MET A 1 -10.95 64.67 7.60
C MET A 1 -11.57 63.28 7.48
N SER A 2 -11.56 62.63 6.30
CA SER A 2 -12.09 61.25 6.16
C SER A 2 -11.49 60.44 5.00
N SER A 3 -10.34 60.84 4.45
CA SER A 3 -9.74 60.19 3.26
C SER A 3 -8.50 59.32 3.59
N SER A 4 -7.92 59.46 4.79
CA SER A 4 -6.68 58.76 5.18
C SER A 4 -6.93 57.36 5.77
N ASN A 5 -8.04 57.17 6.50
CA ASN A 5 -8.37 55.91 7.17
C ASN A 5 -8.77 54.78 6.20
N SER A 6 -9.39 55.10 5.06
CA SER A 6 -9.79 54.07 4.08
C SER A 6 -8.59 53.43 3.41
N LYS A 7 -7.60 54.24 3.00
CA LYS A 7 -6.36 53.77 2.34
C LYS A 7 -5.50 52.89 3.24
N LEU A 8 -5.45 53.19 4.53
CA LEU A 8 -4.71 52.40 5.52
C LEU A 8 -5.38 51.03 5.74
N GLY A 9 -6.71 51.01 5.84
CA GLY A 9 -7.49 49.77 5.95
C GLY A 9 -7.35 48.87 4.71
N THR A 10 -7.36 49.44 3.50
CA THR A 10 -7.17 48.64 2.27
C THR A 10 -5.77 48.02 2.22
N LYS A 11 -4.72 48.76 2.60
CA LYS A 11 -3.34 48.24 2.64
C LYS A 11 -3.16 47.13 3.68
N LEU A 12 -3.77 47.26 4.86
CA LEU A 12 -3.78 46.21 5.88
C LEU A 12 -4.53 44.96 5.40
N LEU A 13 -5.62 45.13 4.64
CA LEU A 13 -6.37 44.02 4.06
C LEU A 13 -5.55 43.27 3.00
N PHE A 14 -4.84 44.00 2.13
CA PHE A 14 -3.93 43.40 1.15
C PHE A 14 -2.74 42.69 1.82
N LEU A 15 -2.19 43.25 2.90
CA LEU A 15 -1.11 42.62 3.66
C LEU A 15 -1.57 41.33 4.34
N ALA A 16 -2.78 41.33 4.93
CA ALA A 16 -3.38 40.15 5.55
C ALA A 16 -3.68 39.05 4.52
N LEU A 17 -4.18 39.40 3.34
CA LEU A 17 -4.36 38.45 2.24
C LEU A 17 -3.04 37.85 1.77
N TYR A 18 -1.97 38.65 1.70
CA TYR A 18 -0.65 38.18 1.27
C TYR A 18 -0.04 37.18 2.27
N VAL A 19 -0.24 37.41 3.58
CA VAL A 19 0.21 36.49 4.63
C VAL A 19 -0.56 35.16 4.58
N LEU A 20 -1.84 35.17 4.20
CA LEU A 20 -2.64 33.94 4.09
C LEU A 20 -2.18 33.02 2.94
N ILE A 21 -1.65 33.60 1.85
CA ILE A 21 -1.15 32.87 0.68
C ILE A 21 0.24 32.26 0.95
N LEU A 22 1.00 32.84 1.88
CA LEU A 22 2.36 32.40 2.22
C LEU A 22 2.42 31.27 3.26
N ILE A 23 1.29 30.83 3.80
CA ILE A 23 1.25 29.63 4.64
C ILE A 23 1.41 28.44 3.68
N PRO A 24 2.54 27.71 3.69
CA PRO A 24 2.66 26.51 2.87
C PRO A 24 1.56 25.54 3.33
N GLY A 25 0.58 25.32 2.46
CA GLY A 25 -0.42 24.28 2.69
C GLY A 25 0.33 22.97 2.90
N LYS A 26 0.18 22.36 4.08
CA LYS A 26 0.61 20.97 4.28
C LYS A 26 -0.05 20.14 3.17
N PRO A 27 0.69 19.27 2.47
CA PRO A 27 0.11 18.49 1.39
C PRO A 27 -0.96 17.57 2.00
N ALA A 28 -2.23 17.96 1.92
CA ALA A 28 -3.34 17.18 2.47
C ALA A 28 -3.32 15.74 1.93
N LEU A 29 -2.91 15.57 0.65
CA LEU A 29 -2.82 14.27 -0.02
C LEU A 29 -1.79 13.30 0.59
N ALA A 30 -0.82 13.81 1.35
CA ALA A 30 0.22 13.00 1.96
C ALA A 30 -0.18 12.37 3.29
N ALA A 31 -0.98 13.09 4.09
CA ALA A 31 -1.53 12.56 5.33
C ALA A 31 -2.58 11.47 5.03
N ASP A 32 -3.32 11.62 3.93
CA ASP A 32 -4.35 10.67 3.50
C ASP A 32 -3.74 9.31 3.11
N ILE A 33 -2.60 9.28 2.39
CA ILE A 33 -2.03 7.99 1.95
C ILE A 33 -1.43 7.16 3.09
N CYS A 34 -0.86 7.82 4.10
CA CYS A 34 -0.27 7.13 5.25
C CYS A 34 -1.31 6.62 6.25
N ILE A 35 -2.50 7.21 6.27
CA ILE A 35 -3.60 6.75 7.12
C ILE A 35 -4.50 5.81 6.33
N ASP A 36 -5.15 6.29 5.27
CA ASP A 36 -6.16 5.54 4.54
C ASP A 36 -5.52 4.49 3.63
N GLY A 37 -4.41 4.83 2.96
CA GLY A 37 -3.68 3.87 2.13
C GLY A 37 -3.09 2.72 2.95
N LEU A 38 -2.45 3.01 4.09
CA LEU A 38 -1.96 1.96 4.98
C LEU A 38 -3.10 1.08 5.51
N LYS A 39 -4.22 1.69 5.91
CA LYS A 39 -5.42 0.98 6.37
C LYS A 39 -5.98 0.07 5.27
N GLU A 40 -6.01 0.53 4.02
CA GLU A 40 -6.45 -0.27 2.87
C GLU A 40 -5.54 -1.47 2.62
N LEU A 41 -4.22 -1.28 2.66
CA LEU A 41 -3.24 -2.36 2.52
C LEU A 41 -3.40 -3.40 3.63
N GLN A 42 -3.48 -2.97 4.89
CA GLN A 42 -3.67 -3.84 6.04
C GLN A 42 -5.00 -4.59 5.97
N GLY A 43 -6.10 -3.91 5.64
CA GLY A 43 -7.41 -4.55 5.47
C GLY A 43 -7.42 -5.58 4.34
N SER A 44 -6.78 -5.27 3.22
CA SER A 44 -6.67 -6.18 2.08
C SER A 44 -5.81 -7.41 2.41
N GLN A 45 -4.73 -7.24 3.18
CA GLN A 45 -3.91 -8.34 3.69
C GLN A 45 -4.66 -9.19 4.73
N GLY A 46 -5.48 -8.56 5.58
CA GLY A 46 -6.34 -9.25 6.54
C GLY A 46 -7.24 -10.29 5.87
N VAL A 47 -7.82 -9.98 4.70
CA VAL A 47 -8.64 -10.93 3.92
C VAL A 47 -7.87 -12.20 3.52
N ILE A 48 -6.55 -12.09 3.27
CA ILE A 48 -5.68 -13.24 2.98
C ILE A 48 -5.38 -14.01 4.27
N GLN A 49 -5.05 -13.29 5.35
CA GLN A 49 -4.71 -13.88 6.65
C GLN A 49 -5.90 -14.61 7.30
N ASP A 50 -7.12 -14.10 7.15
CA ASP A 50 -8.36 -14.73 7.62
C ASP A 50 -8.59 -16.10 6.96
N LYS A 51 -7.96 -16.37 5.81
CA LYS A 51 -7.98 -17.65 5.11
C LYS A 51 -6.78 -18.54 5.42
N GLY A 52 -5.93 -18.14 6.38
CA GLY A 52 -4.70 -18.84 6.75
C GLY A 52 -3.50 -18.52 5.87
N GLY A 53 -3.58 -17.48 5.02
CA GLY A 53 -2.52 -17.15 4.07
C GLY A 53 -2.42 -18.11 2.88
N ILE A 54 -1.52 -17.81 1.95
CA ILE A 54 -1.22 -18.72 0.84
C ILE A 54 -0.58 -19.99 1.41
N TRP A 55 0.27 -19.86 2.42
CA TRP A 55 0.82 -21.01 3.15
C TRP A 55 -0.27 -21.97 3.64
N GLY A 56 -1.27 -21.48 4.39
CA GLY A 56 -2.34 -22.31 4.92
C GLY A 56 -3.17 -22.98 3.84
N TYR A 57 -3.42 -22.28 2.73
CA TYR A 57 -4.09 -22.85 1.56
C TYR A 57 -3.32 -24.02 0.94
N LEU A 58 -2.01 -23.87 0.75
CA LEU A 58 -1.16 -24.93 0.20
C LEU A 58 -1.02 -26.11 1.16
N GLU A 59 -0.90 -25.83 2.45
CA GLU A 59 -0.72 -26.84 3.49
C GLU A 59 -1.92 -27.79 3.60
N GLN A 60 -3.13 -27.25 3.43
CA GLN A 60 -4.38 -28.00 3.47
C GLN A 60 -4.61 -28.87 2.22
N SER A 61 -3.90 -28.62 1.11
CA SER A 61 -4.06 -29.37 -0.13
C SER A 61 -3.01 -30.47 -0.25
N LYS A 62 -3.45 -31.74 -0.28
CA LYS A 62 -2.56 -32.90 -0.42
C LYS A 62 -1.63 -32.82 -1.64
N SER A 63 -2.11 -32.28 -2.76
CA SER A 63 -1.35 -32.19 -4.01
C SER A 63 -0.41 -30.99 -4.07
N LEU A 64 -0.58 -30.00 -3.18
CA LEU A 64 0.16 -28.73 -3.18
C LEU A 64 1.03 -28.53 -1.93
N ARG A 65 0.88 -29.35 -0.89
CA ARG A 65 1.61 -29.24 0.38
C ARG A 65 3.13 -29.20 0.24
N SER A 66 3.71 -29.81 -0.80
CA SER A 66 5.15 -29.72 -1.07
C SER A 66 5.62 -28.28 -1.36
N GLU A 67 4.69 -27.41 -1.76
CA GLU A 67 4.94 -26.03 -2.15
C GLU A 67 4.61 -25.03 -1.04
N SER A 68 4.20 -25.49 0.16
CA SER A 68 3.82 -24.62 1.26
C SER A 68 4.88 -23.59 1.62
N LEU A 69 6.17 -23.94 1.51
CA LEU A 69 7.27 -23.00 1.75
C LEU A 69 7.22 -21.79 0.81
N LEU A 70 6.85 -21.99 -0.46
CA LEU A 70 6.65 -20.89 -1.40
C LEU A 70 5.50 -19.98 -0.94
N GLY A 71 4.39 -20.57 -0.46
CA GLY A 71 3.29 -19.80 0.12
C GLY A 71 3.72 -18.97 1.32
N LEU A 72 4.50 -19.54 2.24
CA LEU A 72 5.02 -18.84 3.41
C LEU A 72 5.95 -17.68 3.03
N GLN A 73 6.80 -17.89 2.01
CA GLN A 73 7.66 -16.84 1.49
C GLN A 73 6.86 -15.67 0.91
N ILE A 74 5.80 -15.96 0.15
CA ILE A 74 4.92 -14.93 -0.40
C ILE A 74 4.23 -14.17 0.74
N ASP A 75 3.63 -14.88 1.71
CA ASP A 75 2.91 -14.27 2.84
C ASP A 75 3.84 -13.33 3.64
N GLY A 76 5.05 -13.79 3.99
CA GLY A 76 6.03 -12.98 4.72
C GLY A 76 6.53 -11.77 3.93
N LYS A 77 6.70 -11.90 2.61
CA LYS A 77 7.17 -10.79 1.77
C LYS A 77 6.09 -9.74 1.50
N LEU A 78 4.83 -10.14 1.36
CA LEU A 78 3.70 -9.21 1.34
C LEU A 78 3.62 -8.42 2.64
N GLN A 79 3.77 -9.09 3.78
CA GLN A 79 3.83 -8.40 5.07
C GLN A 79 5.00 -7.42 5.13
N ARG A 80 6.18 -7.80 4.62
CA ARG A 80 7.33 -6.89 4.55
C ARG A 80 7.04 -5.65 3.72
N LEU A 81 6.38 -5.76 2.56
CA LEU A 81 5.99 -4.59 1.76
C LEU A 81 5.12 -3.61 2.56
N ILE A 82 4.13 -4.12 3.29
CA ILE A 82 3.24 -3.30 4.13
C ILE A 82 4.02 -2.65 5.27
N SER A 83 4.87 -3.40 5.97
CA SER A 83 5.70 -2.84 7.05
C SER A 83 6.71 -1.81 6.54
N THR A 84 7.29 -1.99 5.35
CA THR A 84 8.14 -0.96 4.73
C THR A 84 7.33 0.31 4.41
N PHE A 85 6.10 0.17 3.90
CA PHE A 85 5.20 1.29 3.66
C PHE A 85 4.86 2.06 4.96
N GLU A 86 4.56 1.32 6.03
CA GLU A 86 4.31 1.87 7.37
C GLU A 86 5.53 2.59 7.96
N ASN A 87 6.73 2.02 7.79
CA ASN A 87 7.98 2.63 8.24
C ASN A 87 8.25 3.94 7.52
N LEU A 88 8.06 3.99 6.20
CA LEU A 88 8.17 5.22 5.41
C LEU A 88 7.25 6.33 5.98
N CYS A 89 5.99 5.98 6.24
CA CYS A 89 5.03 6.90 6.86
C CYS A 89 5.47 7.38 8.25
N SER A 90 5.96 6.47 9.09
CA SER A 90 6.40 6.77 10.46
C SER A 90 7.66 7.65 10.49
N GLU A 91 8.52 7.54 9.48
CA GLU A 91 9.70 8.37 9.27
C GLU A 91 9.39 9.74 8.63
N GLY A 92 8.12 10.01 8.31
CA GLY A 92 7.71 11.22 7.58
C GLY A 92 8.06 11.20 6.09
N LYS A 93 8.55 10.07 5.57
CA LYS A 93 8.80 9.84 4.14
C LYS A 93 7.50 9.40 3.48
N ILE A 94 6.75 10.35 2.96
CA ILE A 94 5.43 10.09 2.37
C ILE A 94 5.56 9.13 1.17
N PRO A 95 4.96 7.92 1.22
CA PRO A 95 4.95 7.00 0.09
C PRO A 95 4.21 7.58 -1.11
N THR A 96 4.58 7.15 -2.31
CA THR A 96 3.88 7.57 -3.53
C THR A 96 2.59 6.76 -3.72
N ALA A 97 1.58 7.37 -4.37
CA ALA A 97 0.38 6.66 -4.81
C ALA A 97 0.71 5.45 -5.71
N SER A 98 1.78 5.55 -6.51
CA SER A 98 2.26 4.44 -7.33
C SER A 98 2.74 3.25 -6.49
N LEU A 99 3.48 3.51 -5.40
CA LEU A 99 3.92 2.45 -4.49
C LEU A 99 2.71 1.78 -3.83
N HIS A 100 1.77 2.57 -3.31
CA HIS A 100 0.53 2.05 -2.74
C HIS A 100 -0.21 1.13 -3.72
N SER A 101 -0.46 1.60 -4.95
CA SER A 101 -1.15 0.81 -5.98
C SER A 101 -0.41 -0.46 -6.37
N GLN A 102 0.93 -0.44 -6.41
CA GLN A 102 1.73 -1.63 -6.69
C GLN A 102 1.58 -2.68 -5.58
N ILE A 103 1.67 -2.29 -4.31
CA ILE A 103 1.49 -3.22 -3.19
C ILE A 103 0.06 -3.76 -3.19
N LEU A 104 -0.94 -2.89 -3.34
CA LEU A 104 -2.35 -3.29 -3.38
C LEU A 104 -2.63 -4.27 -4.53
N GLY A 105 -2.03 -4.05 -5.70
CA GLY A 105 -2.12 -4.97 -6.84
C GLY A 105 -1.58 -6.37 -6.51
N LEU A 106 -0.40 -6.45 -5.87
CA LEU A 106 0.20 -7.73 -5.45
C LEU A 106 -0.66 -8.46 -4.41
N ILE A 107 -1.26 -7.73 -3.47
CA ILE A 107 -2.23 -8.29 -2.51
C ILE A 107 -3.48 -8.78 -3.26
N GLY A 108 -3.95 -8.04 -4.27
CA GLY A 108 -5.04 -8.46 -5.16
C GLY A 108 -4.74 -9.78 -5.86
N ASP A 109 -3.56 -9.93 -6.46
CA ASP A 109 -3.10 -11.16 -7.10
C ASP A 109 -3.03 -12.33 -6.10
N ALA A 110 -2.54 -12.08 -4.89
CA ALA A 110 -2.52 -13.07 -3.82
C ALA A 110 -3.94 -13.52 -3.42
N ARG A 111 -4.92 -12.61 -3.35
CA ARG A 111 -6.33 -12.95 -3.08
C ARG A 111 -6.93 -13.87 -4.14
N MET A 112 -6.47 -13.79 -5.38
CA MET A 112 -6.95 -14.65 -6.47
C MET A 112 -6.58 -16.13 -6.28
N VAL A 113 -5.66 -16.45 -5.36
CA VAL A 113 -5.40 -17.82 -4.93
C VAL A 113 -6.67 -18.48 -4.40
N PHE A 114 -7.44 -17.77 -3.59
CA PHE A 114 -8.62 -18.32 -2.90
C PHE A 114 -9.91 -18.26 -3.73
N ASN A 115 -9.97 -17.41 -4.76
CA ASN A 115 -11.17 -17.22 -5.58
C ASN A 115 -11.42 -18.33 -6.61
N ARG A 116 -10.45 -19.23 -6.82
CA ARG A 116 -10.57 -20.32 -7.80
C ARG A 116 -10.28 -21.65 -7.11
N SER A 117 -11.30 -22.49 -6.95
CA SER A 117 -11.20 -23.82 -6.34
C SER A 117 -9.97 -24.57 -6.87
N GLY A 118 -9.03 -24.91 -5.98
CA GLY A 118 -7.72 -25.50 -6.32
C GLY A 118 -7.79 -26.72 -7.22
N ASP A 119 -8.82 -27.56 -7.04
CA ASP A 119 -8.97 -28.82 -7.78
C ASP A 119 -9.32 -28.65 -9.27
N ARG A 120 -9.79 -27.47 -9.69
CA ARG A 120 -10.14 -27.22 -11.10
C ARG A 120 -8.99 -26.65 -11.93
N ARG A 121 -7.89 -26.21 -11.28
CA ARG A 121 -6.71 -25.67 -11.96
C ARG A 121 -5.68 -26.78 -12.16
N LYS A 122 -5.07 -26.83 -13.34
CA LYS A 122 -3.85 -27.61 -13.55
C LYS A 122 -2.79 -27.11 -12.56
N LYS A 123 -2.20 -28.02 -11.78
CA LYS A 123 -1.25 -27.71 -10.71
C LYS A 123 -0.12 -26.81 -11.22
N GLU A 124 0.40 -27.12 -12.40
CA GLU A 124 1.54 -26.43 -13.01
C GLU A 124 1.22 -24.95 -13.28
N VAL A 125 0.05 -24.69 -13.86
CA VAL A 125 -0.41 -23.31 -14.16
C VAL A 125 -0.60 -22.52 -12.87
N PHE A 126 -1.13 -23.17 -11.82
CA PHE A 126 -1.29 -22.53 -10.53
C PHE A 126 0.06 -22.22 -9.87
N LEU A 127 1.01 -23.16 -9.87
CA LEU A 127 2.34 -22.93 -9.32
C LEU A 127 3.11 -21.85 -10.09
N GLU A 128 2.95 -21.77 -11.40
CA GLU A 128 3.54 -20.70 -12.20
C GLU A 128 3.00 -19.32 -11.81
N SER A 129 1.70 -19.23 -11.51
CA SER A 129 1.12 -17.98 -11.00
C SER A 129 1.69 -17.57 -9.64
N LEU A 130 1.94 -18.53 -8.74
CA LEU A 130 2.58 -18.27 -7.44
C LEU A 130 4.04 -17.83 -7.60
N LYS A 131 4.79 -18.46 -8.50
CA LYS A 131 6.19 -18.09 -8.79
C LYS A 131 6.27 -16.69 -9.40
N THR A 132 5.36 -16.35 -10.30
CA THR A 132 5.26 -15.00 -10.88
C THR A 132 4.94 -13.97 -9.81
N LEU A 133 3.96 -14.26 -8.93
CA LEU A 133 3.65 -13.39 -7.79
C LEU A 133 4.86 -13.20 -6.88
N HIS A 134 5.53 -14.29 -6.49
CA HIS A 134 6.74 -14.25 -5.67
C HIS A 134 7.85 -13.40 -6.31
N LYS A 135 8.06 -13.55 -7.62
CA LYS A 135 9.02 -12.76 -8.39
C LYS A 135 8.66 -11.27 -8.37
N ASN A 136 7.42 -10.91 -8.68
CA ASN A 136 6.98 -9.51 -8.72
C ASN A 136 7.10 -8.82 -7.35
N ILE A 137 6.83 -9.55 -6.27
CA ILE A 137 7.05 -9.05 -4.90
C ILE A 137 8.54 -8.78 -4.64
N ASN A 138 9.43 -9.68 -5.07
CA ASN A 138 10.87 -9.48 -4.93
C ASN A 138 11.36 -8.27 -5.73
N GLU A 139 10.93 -8.12 -6.99
CA GLU A 139 11.27 -6.97 -7.83
C GLU A 139 10.81 -5.64 -7.23
N LEU A 140 9.68 -5.62 -6.52
CA LEU A 140 9.23 -4.43 -5.80
C LEU A 140 10.07 -4.19 -4.54
N LEU A 141 10.33 -5.22 -3.74
CA LEU A 141 11.14 -5.12 -2.53
C LEU A 141 12.57 -4.62 -2.81
N GLU A 142 13.18 -5.05 -3.92
CA GLU A 142 14.52 -4.60 -4.34
C GLU A 142 14.60 -3.09 -4.64
N LYS A 143 13.47 -2.46 -4.96
CA LYS A 143 13.37 -1.02 -5.24
C LYS A 143 13.12 -0.19 -3.97
N LEU A 144 12.84 -0.83 -2.84
CA LEU A 144 12.50 -0.18 -1.59
C LEU A 144 13.71 -0.08 -0.66
N PRO A 145 13.74 0.94 0.22
CA PRO A 145 14.80 1.05 1.21
C PRO A 145 14.80 -0.16 2.16
N SER A 146 16.02 -0.61 2.51
CA SER A 146 16.32 -1.80 3.31
C SER A 146 15.78 -1.76 4.72
#